data_AF-U1ZYF7-F1
#
_entry.id   AF-U1ZYF7-F1
#
_cell.length_a   1.000
_cell.length_b   1.000
_cell.length_c   1.000
_cell.angle_alpha   90.00
_cell.angle_beta   90.00
_cell.angle_gamma   90.00
#
_symmetry.space_group_name_H-M   'P 1'
#
loop_
_entity.id
_entity.type
_entity.pdbx_description
1 polymer ?
#
loop_
_entity_poly.entity_id
_entity_poly.type
_entity_poly.pdbx_seq_one_letter_code
_entity_poly.pdbx_strand_id
1 'polypeptide(L)'
;MPKVGMQPIRRSQLIAATLEAVDQVGMADASIAYIARLAGVSNGIISHYFNDKNGLLEATMRHLMQALSEAVGERRRALREDGPRAHLKAMIDGNFDDSQVSGPAMKTWLAFWASSMHQPALRRLQRVNDHRLYSNLCGQFRR
;
A
#
# COMPACT_ATOMS: atom_id res chain seq x y z
N MET A 1 -6.10 27.80 8.10
CA MET A 1 -5.54 27.18 6.88
C MET A 1 -4.29 26.38 7.26
N PRO A 2 -4.10 25.13 6.79
CA PRO A 2 -2.85 24.41 7.05
C PRO A 2 -1.70 25.11 6.32
N LYS A 3 -0.53 25.21 6.97
CA LYS A 3 0.69 25.78 6.37
C LYS A 3 1.05 24.99 5.10
N VAL A 4 1.42 25.67 4.01
CA VAL A 4 1.92 25.04 2.77
C VAL A 4 3.02 24.04 3.14
N GLY A 5 2.86 22.77 2.77
CA GLY A 5 3.74 21.66 3.16
C GLY A 5 3.21 20.71 4.26
N MET A 6 2.18 21.10 5.03
CA MET A 6 1.60 20.22 6.06
C MET A 6 0.70 19.11 5.50
N GLN A 7 0.11 19.30 4.33
CA GLN A 7 -0.82 18.33 3.74
C GLN A 7 -0.16 16.96 3.43
N PRO A 8 1.00 16.88 2.75
CA PRO A 8 1.71 15.61 2.54
C PRO A 8 2.10 14.90 3.85
N ILE A 9 2.55 15.67 4.85
CA ILE A 9 2.93 15.15 6.16
C ILE A 9 1.71 14.54 6.86
N ARG A 10 0.58 15.27 6.89
CA ARG A 10 -0.65 14.78 7.52
C ARG A 10 -1.21 13.55 6.82
N ARG A 11 -1.17 13.50 5.48
CA ARG A 11 -1.59 12.31 4.73
C ARG A 11 -0.74 11.10 5.09
N SER A 12 0.59 11.26 5.12
CA SER A 12 1.52 10.18 5.46
C SER A 12 1.33 9.70 6.90
N GLN A 13 1.11 10.64 7.84
CA GLN A 13 0.82 10.33 9.24
C GLN A 13 -0.45 9.48 9.40
N LEU A 14 -1.53 9.84 8.69
CA LEU A 14 -2.78 9.10 8.74
C LEU A 14 -2.68 7.72 8.09
N ILE A 15 -1.89 7.58 7.02
CA ILE A 15 -1.57 6.28 6.41
C ILE A 15 -0.79 5.40 7.39
N ALA A 16 0.24 5.94 8.04
CA ALA A 16 1.02 5.20 9.04
C ALA A 16 0.15 4.73 10.22
N ALA A 17 -0.69 5.62 10.76
CA ALA A 17 -1.63 5.27 11.82
C ALA A 17 -2.69 4.24 11.38
N THR A 18 -3.03 4.21 10.09
CA THR A 18 -3.94 3.18 9.54
C THR A 18 -3.27 1.81 9.49
N LEU A 19 -2.01 1.73 9.05
CA LEU A 19 -1.23 0.49 9.07
C LEU A 19 -1.08 -0.04 10.49
N GLU A 20 -0.75 0.84 11.44
CA GLU A 20 -0.65 0.50 12.86
C GLU A 20 -2.00 0.03 13.43
N ALA A 21 -3.10 0.70 13.06
CA ALA A 21 -4.43 0.28 13.51
C ALA A 21 -4.79 -1.12 13.01
N VAL A 22 -4.54 -1.41 11.74
CA VAL A 22 -4.78 -2.74 11.16
C VAL A 22 -3.89 -3.79 11.82
N ASP A 23 -2.66 -3.44 12.20
CA ASP A 23 -1.77 -4.33 12.92
C ASP A 23 -2.29 -4.69 14.32
N GLN A 24 -2.77 -3.69 15.07
CA GLN A 24 -3.21 -3.84 16.46
C GLN A 24 -4.58 -4.49 16.59
N VAL A 25 -5.55 -4.09 15.76
CA VAL A 25 -6.97 -4.48 15.92
C VAL A 25 -7.59 -5.09 14.66
N GLY A 26 -6.85 -5.18 13.55
CA GLY A 26 -7.41 -5.64 12.28
C GLY A 26 -8.26 -4.57 11.58
N MET A 27 -8.55 -4.79 10.30
CA MET A 27 -9.21 -3.79 9.44
C MET A 27 -10.68 -3.52 9.81
N ALA A 28 -11.39 -4.54 10.32
CA ALA A 28 -12.77 -4.40 10.77
C ALA A 28 -12.86 -3.39 11.92
N ASP A 29 -12.04 -3.57 12.96
CA ASP A 29 -12.09 -2.77 14.19
C ASP A 29 -11.27 -1.48 14.13
N ALA A 30 -10.45 -1.27 13.09
CA ALA A 30 -9.73 -0.02 12.82
C ALA A 30 -10.70 1.13 12.43
N SER A 31 -11.42 1.69 13.41
CA SER A 31 -12.37 2.79 13.21
C SER A 31 -11.66 4.13 12.94
N ILE A 32 -12.37 5.09 12.32
CA ILE A 32 -11.87 6.46 12.11
C ILE A 32 -11.41 7.08 13.44
N ALA A 33 -12.18 6.88 14.52
CA ALA A 33 -11.85 7.40 15.84
C ALA A 33 -10.56 6.78 16.39
N TYR A 34 -10.39 5.46 16.21
CA TYR A 34 -9.20 4.77 16.66
C TYR A 34 -7.96 5.20 15.87
N ILE A 35 -8.05 5.32 14.54
CA ILE A 35 -6.96 5.79 13.68
C ILE A 35 -6.60 7.24 13.99
N ALA A 36 -7.58 8.12 14.15
CA ALA A 36 -7.35 9.53 14.49
C ALA A 36 -6.65 9.66 15.85
N ARG A 37 -7.03 8.83 16.83
CA ARG A 37 -6.37 8.76 18.14
C ARG A 37 -4.91 8.33 18.02
N LEU A 38 -4.61 7.27 17.25
CA LEU A 38 -3.22 6.84 16.99
C LEU A 38 -2.41 7.93 16.30
N ALA A 39 -3.00 8.63 15.33
CA ALA A 39 -2.36 9.75 14.65
C ALA A 39 -2.27 11.04 15.51
N GLY A 40 -2.85 11.10 16.71
CA GLY A 40 -2.87 12.31 17.54
C GLY A 40 -3.59 13.49 16.88
N VAL A 41 -4.70 13.22 16.18
CA VAL A 41 -5.48 14.21 15.42
C VAL A 41 -6.98 14.05 15.67
N SER A 42 -7.78 15.05 15.26
CA SER A 42 -9.24 14.97 15.34
C SER A 42 -9.84 14.13 14.20
N ASN A 43 -10.98 13.49 14.45
CA ASN A 43 -11.66 12.64 13.45
C ASN A 43 -11.96 13.39 12.14
N GLY A 44 -12.33 14.66 12.22
CA GLY A 44 -12.67 15.49 11.05
C GLY A 44 -11.50 15.67 10.07
N ILE A 45 -10.26 15.47 10.50
CA ILE A 45 -9.09 15.57 9.61
C ILE A 45 -9.08 14.45 8.57
N ILE A 46 -9.59 13.26 8.92
CA ILE A 46 -9.65 12.11 8.00
C ILE A 46 -10.64 12.43 6.88
N SER A 47 -11.83 12.91 7.21
CA SER A 47 -12.79 13.34 6.21
C SER A 47 -12.27 14.47 5.33
N HIS A 48 -11.50 15.40 5.90
CA HIS A 48 -10.88 16.47 5.12
C HIS A 48 -9.87 15.99 4.08
N TYR A 49 -9.05 14.98 4.39
CA TYR A 49 -8.01 14.48 3.48
C TYR A 49 -8.42 13.29 2.61
N PHE A 50 -9.37 12.48 3.07
CA PHE A 50 -9.69 11.18 2.49
C PHE A 50 -11.19 10.95 2.28
N ASN A 51 -12.03 11.94 2.56
CA ASN A 51 -13.50 11.89 2.55
C ASN A 51 -14.09 10.99 3.65
N ASP A 52 -13.68 9.71 3.70
CA ASP A 52 -14.18 8.71 4.64
C ASP A 52 -13.13 7.63 4.97
N LYS A 53 -13.55 6.60 5.73
CA LYS A 53 -12.69 5.44 6.06
C LYS A 53 -12.21 4.73 4.79
N ASN A 54 -13.07 4.56 3.80
CA ASN A 54 -12.74 3.82 2.58
C ASN A 54 -11.68 4.55 1.75
N GLY A 55 -11.75 5.88 1.65
CA GLY A 55 -10.74 6.68 0.99
C GLY A 55 -9.39 6.65 1.70
N LEU A 56 -9.39 6.55 3.04
CA LEU A 56 -8.16 6.38 3.82
C LEU A 56 -7.56 4.98 3.61
N LEU A 57 -8.39 3.94 3.57
CA LEU A 57 -7.95 2.58 3.25
C LEU A 57 -7.41 2.50 1.81
N GLU A 58 -8.09 3.11 0.83
CA GLU A 58 -7.61 3.18 -0.55
C GLU A 58 -6.24 3.84 -0.62
N ALA A 59 -6.04 4.97 0.05
CA ALA A 59 -4.76 5.66 0.10
C ALA A 59 -3.66 4.82 0.76
N THR A 60 -4.00 4.10 1.83
CA THR A 60 -3.08 3.20 2.53
C THR A 60 -2.64 2.04 1.63
N MET A 61 -3.56 1.46 0.86
CA MET A 61 -3.22 0.39 -0.09
C MET A 61 -2.39 0.89 -1.27
N ARG A 62 -2.70 2.09 -1.79
CA ARG A 62 -1.86 2.74 -2.81
C ARG A 62 -0.43 2.94 -2.32
N HIS A 63 -0.25 3.33 -1.06
CA HIS A 63 1.06 3.47 -0.46
C HIS A 63 1.84 2.14 -0.45
N LEU A 64 1.22 1.03 -0.04
CA LEU A 64 1.87 -0.30 -0.07
C LEU A 64 2.22 -0.74 -1.50
N MET A 65 1.31 -0.55 -2.45
CA MET A 65 1.53 -0.88 -3.87
C MET A 65 2.66 -0.05 -4.50
N GLN A 66 2.78 1.21 -4.09
CA GLN A 66 3.85 2.09 -4.54
C GLN A 66 5.19 1.62 -3.97
N ALA A 67 5.27 1.34 -2.67
CA ALA A 67 6.47 0.79 -2.04
C ALA A 67 6.92 -0.52 -2.72
N LEU A 68 5.98 -1.41 -3.06
CA LEU A 68 6.27 -2.64 -3.80
C LEU A 68 6.82 -2.37 -5.21
N SER A 69 6.31 -1.34 -5.89
CA SER A 69 6.78 -0.96 -7.22
C SER A 69 8.17 -0.34 -7.18
N GLU A 70 8.45 0.47 -6.16
CA GLU A 70 9.77 1.06 -5.89
C GLU A 70 10.80 -0.04 -5.55
N ALA A 71 10.47 -0.94 -4.62
CA ALA A 71 11.33 -2.06 -4.21
C ALA A 71 11.73 -2.97 -5.38
N VAL A 72 10.80 -3.28 -6.28
CA VAL A 72 11.09 -4.04 -7.52
C VAL A 72 11.93 -3.21 -8.48
N GLY A 73 11.61 -1.92 -8.66
CA GLY A 73 12.32 -1.00 -9.55
C GLY A 73 13.78 -0.81 -9.16
N GLU A 74 14.07 -0.66 -7.88
CA GLU A 74 15.43 -0.56 -7.34
C GLU A 74 16.24 -1.83 -7.62
N ARG A 75 15.69 -3.00 -7.31
CA ARG A 75 16.34 -4.29 -7.59
C ARG A 75 16.62 -4.50 -9.06
N ARG A 76 15.68 -4.10 -9.94
CA ARG A 76 15.87 -4.15 -11.40
C ARG A 76 17.00 -3.22 -11.86
N ARG A 77 17.07 -1.99 -11.35
CA ARG A 77 18.15 -1.04 -11.67
C ARG A 77 19.52 -1.53 -11.22
N ALA A 78 19.57 -2.36 -10.17
CA ALA A 78 20.80 -2.94 -9.65
C ALA A 78 21.25 -4.24 -10.37
N LEU A 79 20.50 -4.73 -11.35
CA LEU A 79 20.86 -5.94 -12.08
C LEU A 79 22.12 -5.73 -12.94
N ARG A 80 23.04 -6.68 -12.87
CA ARG A 80 24.23 -6.73 -13.75
C ARG A 80 23.97 -7.43 -15.08
N GLU A 81 22.98 -8.32 -15.11
CA GLU A 81 22.59 -9.11 -16.27
C GLU A 81 21.15 -8.76 -16.67
N ASP A 82 20.93 -8.43 -17.94
CA ASP A 82 19.61 -8.12 -18.49
C ASP A 82 18.90 -9.39 -19.03
N GLY A 83 18.75 -10.38 -18.15
CA GLY A 83 18.13 -11.68 -18.47
C GLY A 83 16.74 -11.85 -17.84
N PRO A 84 15.79 -12.57 -18.48
CA PRO A 84 14.47 -12.82 -17.93
C PRO A 84 14.50 -13.39 -16.51
N ARG A 85 15.42 -14.32 -16.23
CA ARG A 85 15.59 -14.92 -14.89
C ARG A 85 16.01 -13.90 -13.83
N ALA A 86 16.91 -12.97 -14.17
CA ALA A 86 17.36 -11.93 -13.26
C ALA A 86 16.21 -10.96 -12.91
N HIS A 87 15.41 -10.58 -13.91
CA HIS A 87 14.22 -9.75 -13.69
C HIS A 87 13.13 -10.45 -12.89
N LEU A 88 12.92 -11.76 -13.11
CA LEU A 88 12.01 -12.56 -12.28
C LEU A 88 12.46 -12.59 -10.83
N LYS A 89 13.75 -12.80 -10.59
CA LYS A 89 14.30 -12.77 -9.23
C LYS A 89 14.10 -11.40 -8.58
N ALA A 90 14.36 -10.30 -9.29
CA ALA A 90 14.11 -8.95 -8.79
C ALA A 90 12.64 -8.70 -8.43
N MET A 91 11.70 -9.28 -9.19
CA MET A 91 10.27 -9.21 -8.86
C MET A 91 9.94 -10.01 -7.60
N ILE A 92 10.45 -11.23 -7.46
CA ILE A 92 10.26 -12.06 -6.27
C ILE A 92 10.84 -11.36 -5.05
N ASP A 93 12.11 -10.96 -5.10
CA ASP A 93 12.81 -10.30 -4.00
C ASP A 93 12.11 -9.00 -3.56
N GLY A 94 11.47 -8.26 -4.47
CA GLY A 94 10.71 -7.06 -4.13
C GLY A 94 9.40 -7.35 -3.38
N ASN A 95 8.78 -8.52 -3.56
CA ASN A 95 7.62 -8.93 -2.74
C ASN A 95 8.04 -9.34 -1.31
N PHE A 96 9.31 -9.70 -1.12
CA PHE A 96 9.90 -10.05 0.17
C PHE A 96 10.71 -8.91 0.80
N ASP A 97 10.57 -7.69 0.27
CA ASP A 97 11.16 -6.49 0.86
C ASP A 97 10.58 -6.23 2.26
N ASP A 98 11.38 -5.69 3.17
CA ASP A 98 10.95 -5.41 4.56
C ASP A 98 9.69 -4.53 4.61
N SER A 99 9.51 -3.63 3.63
CA SER A 99 8.30 -2.81 3.48
C SER A 99 7.03 -3.63 3.21
N GLN A 100 7.16 -4.86 2.72
CA GLN A 100 6.06 -5.75 2.34
C GLN A 100 5.81 -6.85 3.35
N VAL A 101 6.86 -7.33 4.03
CA VAL A 101 6.78 -8.50 4.94
C VAL A 101 6.71 -8.13 6.42
N SER A 102 6.73 -6.84 6.76
CA SER A 102 6.45 -6.41 8.14
C SER A 102 5.07 -6.90 8.62
N GLY A 103 4.93 -7.12 9.93
CA GLY A 103 3.65 -7.54 10.55
C GLY A 103 2.47 -6.67 10.11
N PRO A 104 2.56 -5.32 10.22
CA PRO A 104 1.53 -4.40 9.75
C PRO A 104 1.22 -4.53 8.25
N ALA A 105 2.26 -4.61 7.40
CA ALA A 105 2.07 -4.71 5.95
C ALA A 105 1.37 -6.01 5.57
N MET A 106 1.80 -7.15 6.12
CA MET A 106 1.23 -8.46 5.82
C MET A 106 -0.23 -8.57 6.26
N LYS A 107 -0.56 -8.11 7.47
CA LYS A 107 -1.95 -8.07 7.97
C LYS A 107 -2.82 -7.16 7.10
N THR A 108 -2.26 -6.02 6.65
CA THR A 108 -2.95 -5.10 5.76
C THR A 108 -3.21 -5.73 4.39
N TRP A 109 -2.24 -6.44 3.81
CA TRP A 109 -2.42 -7.18 2.55
C TRP A 109 -3.51 -8.25 2.66
N LEU A 110 -3.51 -9.06 3.73
CA LEU A 110 -4.53 -10.08 3.98
C LEU A 110 -5.92 -9.45 4.11
N ALA A 111 -6.05 -8.41 4.93
CA ALA A 111 -7.31 -7.70 5.13
C ALA A 111 -7.81 -7.05 3.83
N PHE A 112 -6.89 -6.52 3.02
CA PHE A 112 -7.19 -5.95 1.72
C PHE A 112 -7.71 -6.98 0.74
N TRP A 113 -7.07 -8.14 0.59
CA TRP A 113 -7.54 -9.18 -0.32
C TRP A 113 -8.96 -9.59 0.04
N ALA A 114 -9.24 -9.81 1.32
CA ALA A 114 -10.59 -10.11 1.81
C ALA A 114 -11.59 -8.99 1.46
N SER A 115 -11.23 -7.74 1.72
CA SER A 115 -12.10 -6.59 1.47
C SER A 115 -12.32 -6.30 -0.01
N SER A 116 -11.32 -6.55 -0.86
CA SER A 116 -11.38 -6.34 -2.31
C SER A 116 -12.41 -7.23 -3.01
N MET A 117 -12.78 -8.35 -2.38
CA MET A 117 -13.85 -9.23 -2.87
C MET A 117 -15.24 -8.59 -2.80
N HIS A 118 -15.42 -7.56 -1.97
CA HIS A 118 -16.74 -6.96 -1.71
C HIS A 118 -16.77 -5.43 -1.94
N GLN A 119 -15.61 -4.76 -1.97
CA GLN A 119 -15.53 -3.31 -2.14
C GLN A 119 -15.01 -2.90 -3.54
N PRO A 120 -15.81 -2.23 -4.38
CA PRO A 120 -15.42 -1.87 -5.75
C PRO A 120 -14.13 -1.04 -5.86
N ALA A 121 -13.93 -0.08 -4.95
CA ALA A 121 -12.74 0.77 -4.94
C ALA A 121 -11.45 -0.05 -4.71
N LEU A 122 -11.49 -0.97 -3.74
CA LEU A 122 -10.36 -1.87 -3.43
C LEU A 122 -10.17 -2.92 -4.52
N ARG A 123 -11.26 -3.44 -5.13
CA ARG A 123 -11.19 -4.35 -6.28
C ARG A 123 -10.44 -3.71 -7.46
N ARG A 124 -10.66 -2.42 -7.71
CA ARG A 124 -9.93 -1.67 -8.75
C ARG A 124 -8.42 -1.65 -8.45
N LEU A 125 -8.03 -1.44 -7.19
CA LEU A 125 -6.62 -1.49 -6.79
C LEU A 125 -6.02 -2.89 -6.94
N GLN A 126 -6.75 -3.93 -6.55
CA GLN A 126 -6.30 -5.32 -6.73
C GLN A 126 -6.03 -5.62 -8.21
N ARG A 127 -6.93 -5.21 -9.11
CA ARG A 127 -6.72 -5.35 -10.57
C ARG A 127 -5.45 -4.65 -11.06
N VAL A 128 -5.14 -3.46 -10.54
CA VAL A 128 -3.91 -2.74 -10.86
C VAL A 128 -2.69 -3.52 -10.39
N ASN A 129 -2.73 -4.08 -9.17
CA ASN A 129 -1.65 -4.91 -8.63
C ASN A 129 -1.42 -6.17 -9.49
N ASP A 130 -2.50 -6.86 -9.87
CA ASP A 130 -2.46 -8.05 -10.71
C ASP A 130 -1.92 -7.74 -12.11
N HIS A 131 -2.42 -6.66 -12.73
CA HIS A 131 -1.95 -6.23 -14.05
C HIS A 131 -0.48 -5.85 -14.06
N ARG A 132 0.02 -5.21 -12.99
CA ARG A 132 1.45 -4.91 -12.85
C ARG A 132 2.29 -6.18 -12.89
N LEU A 133 1.93 -7.20 -12.09
CA LEU A 133 2.66 -8.48 -12.08
C LEU A 133 2.59 -9.15 -13.44
N TYR A 134 1.39 -9.30 -14.00
CA TYR A 134 1.18 -9.95 -15.30
C TYR A 134 1.97 -9.26 -16.42
N SER A 135 1.87 -7.93 -16.51
CA SER A 135 2.56 -7.15 -17.55
C SER A 135 4.08 -7.25 -17.42
N ASN A 136 4.59 -7.20 -16.18
CA ASN A 136 6.00 -7.38 -15.91
C ASN A 136 6.50 -8.77 -16.31
N LEU A 137 5.73 -9.83 -16.01
CA LEU A 137 6.06 -11.20 -16.42
C LEU A 137 6.05 -11.33 -17.94
N CYS A 138 4.95 -10.96 -18.60
CA CYS A 138 4.86 -11.05 -20.05
C CYS A 138 5.93 -10.21 -20.76
N GLY A 139 6.34 -9.06 -20.20
CA GLY A 139 7.42 -8.25 -20.75
C GLY A 139 8.80 -8.93 -20.70
N GLN A 140 9.01 -9.89 -19.79
CA GLN A 140 10.25 -10.68 -19.76
C GLN A 140 10.24 -11.86 -20.74
N PHE A 141 9.07 -12.44 -21.01
CA PHE A 141 8.94 -13.63 -21.86
C PHE A 141 8.53 -13.34 -23.32
N ARG A 142 8.20 -12.09 -23.65
CA ARG A 142 7.94 -11.64 -25.03
C ARG A 142 9.17 -11.08 -25.75
N ARG A 143 10.33 -11.09 -25.10
CA ARG A 143 11.62 -10.78 -25.74
C ARG A 143 12.08 -11.97 -26.56
#